data_AF-D3P5U2-F1
#
_entry.id   AF-D3P5U2-F1
#
_cell.length_a   1.000
_cell.length_b   1.000
_cell.length_c   1.000
_cell.angle_alpha   90.00
_cell.angle_beta   90.00
_cell.angle_gamma   90.00
#
_symmetry.space_group_name_H-M   'P 1'
#
loop_
_entity.id
_entity.type
_entity.pdbx_description
1 polymer ?
#
loop_
_entity_poly.entity_id
_entity_poly.type
_entity_poly.pdbx_seq_one_letter_code
_entity_poly.pdbx_strand_id
1 'polypeptide(L)'
;MPQGSLDRETLEAVGVLARAVERERVPGVLECRLLANALRRTLDSGGERELTEASRVFRTLDIDLRERIVSRARLEAQQTRDQVRKAGAKGPEAAGQPAEEEVVTLEIPALDIPAIPARRPAEPKDRAGTNFLAALNGLRPAATSGSRSAARDRLRAAVDSQRRVGQRSEPTPE
;
A
#
# COMPACT_ATOMS: atom_id res chain seq x y z
N MET A 1 32.90 -2.75 -0.48
CA MET A 1 32.19 -3.41 0.63
C MET A 1 31.09 -4.27 0.04
N PRO A 2 31.14 -5.61 0.14
CA PRO A 2 30.04 -6.46 -0.29
C PRO A 2 28.87 -6.20 0.65
N GLN A 3 27.73 -5.76 0.10
CA GLN A 3 26.51 -5.60 0.88
C GLN A 3 25.96 -7.01 1.13
N GLY A 4 25.80 -7.38 2.41
CA GLY A 4 25.14 -8.63 2.77
C GLY A 4 23.73 -8.64 2.18
N SER A 5 23.38 -9.70 1.47
CA SER A 5 22.00 -9.95 1.06
C SER A 5 21.21 -10.46 2.26
N LEU A 6 20.01 -9.95 2.44
CA LEU A 6 19.13 -10.37 3.53
C LEU A 6 18.61 -11.79 3.33
N ASP A 7 18.47 -12.52 4.44
CA ASP A 7 17.83 -13.83 4.45
C ASP A 7 16.36 -13.75 4.04
N ARG A 8 15.86 -14.84 3.46
CA ARG A 8 14.46 -14.94 3.02
C ARG A 8 13.46 -14.66 4.14
N GLU A 9 13.72 -15.20 5.33
CA GLU A 9 12.84 -14.99 6.51
C GLU A 9 12.77 -13.50 6.89
N THR A 10 13.89 -12.79 6.79
CA THR A 10 13.97 -11.36 7.06
C THR A 10 13.17 -10.58 6.02
N LEU A 11 13.27 -10.93 4.74
CA LEU A 11 12.47 -10.30 3.69
C LEU A 11 10.97 -10.55 3.85
N GLU A 12 10.58 -11.76 4.27
CA GLU A 12 9.18 -12.06 4.59
C GLU A 12 8.68 -11.22 5.77
N ALA A 13 9.47 -11.08 6.84
CA ALA A 13 9.16 -10.21 7.97
C ALA A 13 9.05 -8.73 7.58
N VAL A 14 9.97 -8.24 6.74
CA VAL A 14 9.93 -6.88 6.17
C VAL A 14 8.68 -6.68 5.32
N GLY A 15 8.26 -7.70 4.56
CA GLY A 15 7.03 -7.68 3.77
C GLY A 15 5.77 -7.57 4.63
N VAL A 16 5.72 -8.28 5.77
CA VAL A 16 4.64 -8.13 6.75
C VAL A 16 4.65 -6.72 7.35
N LEU A 17 5.82 -6.21 7.74
CA LEU A 17 5.94 -4.86 8.31
C LEU A 17 5.50 -3.78 7.31
N ALA A 18 5.89 -3.89 6.04
CA ALA A 18 5.50 -2.95 4.99
C ALA A 18 3.97 -2.87 4.84
N ARG A 19 3.28 -4.03 4.84
CA ARG A 19 1.81 -4.09 4.79
C ARG A 19 1.16 -3.46 6.01
N ALA A 20 1.71 -3.70 7.21
CA ALA A 20 1.22 -3.09 8.43
C ALA A 20 1.36 -1.56 8.41
N VAL A 21 2.51 -1.05 7.96
CA VAL A 21 2.77 0.40 7.80
C VAL A 21 1.80 1.03 6.80
N GLU A 22 1.53 0.37 5.67
CA GLU A 22 0.60 0.87 4.66
C GLU A 22 -0.84 0.99 5.17
N ARG A 23 -1.26 0.07 6.06
CA ARG A 23 -2.60 0.09 6.66
C ARG A 23 -2.76 1.11 7.77
N GLU A 24 -1.73 1.32 8.58
CA GLU A 24 -1.74 2.32 9.66
C GLU A 24 -1.38 3.73 9.19
N ARG A 25 -0.99 3.89 7.92
CA ARG A 25 -0.58 5.17 7.34
C ARG A 25 -1.71 6.19 7.42
N VAL A 26 -1.44 7.29 8.09
CA VAL A 26 -2.32 8.47 8.12
C VAL A 26 -2.00 9.39 6.93
N PRO A 27 -3.00 9.87 6.18
CA PRO A 27 -2.79 10.91 5.17
C PRO A 27 -2.15 12.16 5.79
N GLY A 28 -1.06 12.65 5.19
CA GLY A 28 -0.35 13.86 5.64
C GLY A 28 0.93 13.61 6.43
N VAL A 29 1.10 12.43 7.02
CA VAL A 29 2.34 12.08 7.75
C VAL A 29 3.41 11.62 6.75
N LEU A 30 4.52 12.36 6.66
CA LEU A 30 5.58 12.11 5.68
C LEU A 30 6.40 10.89 6.08
N GLU A 31 6.66 10.71 7.37
CA GLU A 31 7.50 9.68 7.94
C GLU A 31 6.94 8.28 7.64
N CYS A 32 5.61 8.10 7.71
CA CYS A 32 4.96 6.86 7.26
C CYS A 32 5.22 6.55 5.79
N ARG A 33 5.22 7.59 4.93
CA ARG A 33 5.47 7.44 3.50
C ARG A 33 6.93 7.07 3.24
N LEU A 34 7.85 7.72 3.94
CA LEU A 34 9.27 7.45 3.84
C LEU A 34 9.59 6.03 4.31
N LEU A 35 9.00 5.61 5.44
CA LEU A 35 9.17 4.25 5.94
C LEU A 35 8.61 3.21 4.96
N ALA A 36 7.40 3.39 4.46
CA ALA A 36 6.80 2.47 3.49
C ALA A 36 7.66 2.34 2.22
N ASN A 37 8.19 3.47 1.72
CA ASN A 37 9.09 3.46 0.56
C ASN A 37 10.43 2.80 0.86
N ALA A 38 11.01 3.05 2.04
CA ALA A 38 12.27 2.43 2.46
C ALA A 38 12.11 0.91 2.57
N LEU A 39 11.04 0.42 3.19
CA LEU A 39 10.73 -1.00 3.30
C LEU A 39 10.50 -1.65 1.92
N ARG A 40 9.81 -0.97 0.99
CA ARG A 40 9.67 -1.45 -0.39
C ARG A 40 11.01 -1.58 -1.11
N ARG A 41 11.89 -0.58 -0.97
CA ARG A 41 13.26 -0.64 -1.53
C ARG A 41 14.07 -1.78 -0.93
N THR A 42 13.89 -2.08 0.36
CA THR A 42 14.51 -3.24 1.01
C THR A 42 14.04 -4.55 0.37
N LEU A 43 12.75 -4.68 0.06
CA LEU A 43 12.21 -5.86 -0.62
C LEU A 43 12.71 -6.00 -2.05
N ASP A 44 12.84 -4.88 -2.78
CA ASP A 44 13.29 -4.87 -4.17
C ASP A 44 14.79 -5.15 -4.30
N SER A 45 15.60 -4.59 -3.41
CA SER A 45 17.07 -4.71 -3.44
C SER A 45 17.61 -5.90 -2.67
N GLY A 46 16.89 -6.37 -1.65
CA GLY A 46 17.37 -7.38 -0.71
C GLY A 46 18.55 -6.93 0.14
N GLY A 47 18.87 -5.63 0.18
CA GLY A 47 20.08 -5.11 0.82
C GLY A 47 19.90 -4.71 2.29
N GLU A 48 20.93 -5.00 3.10
CA GLU A 48 21.00 -4.56 4.50
C GLU A 48 21.04 -3.03 4.66
N ARG A 49 21.56 -2.32 3.66
CA ARG A 49 21.69 -0.85 3.70
C ARG A 49 20.32 -0.19 3.73
N GLU A 50 19.42 -0.66 2.87
CA GLU A 50 18.05 -0.20 2.76
C GLU A 50 17.28 -0.54 4.04
N LEU A 51 17.51 -1.73 4.61
CA LEU A 51 16.92 -2.11 5.90
C LEU A 51 17.40 -1.20 7.04
N THR A 52 18.67 -0.81 7.03
CA THR A 52 19.24 0.13 8.01
C THR A 52 18.59 1.50 7.89
N GLU A 53 18.37 1.98 6.67
CA GLU A 53 17.64 3.23 6.42
C GLU A 53 16.19 3.15 6.91
N ALA A 54 15.49 2.05 6.59
CA ALA A 54 14.13 1.81 7.08
C ALA A 54 14.06 1.79 8.62
N SER A 55 15.04 1.15 9.28
CA SER A 55 15.15 1.14 10.75
C SER A 55 15.35 2.55 11.32
N ARG A 56 16.16 3.38 10.66
CA ARG A 56 16.37 4.77 11.06
C ARG A 56 15.08 5.59 10.97
N VAL A 57 14.35 5.47 9.87
CA VAL A 57 13.06 6.18 9.68
C VAL A 57 12.00 5.65 10.65
N PHE A 58 11.99 4.35 10.93
CA PHE A 58 11.06 3.80 11.92
C PHE A 58 11.27 4.43 13.30
N ARG A 59 12.52 4.68 13.70
CA ARG A 59 12.83 5.32 15.00
C ARG A 59 12.41 6.78 15.08
N THR A 60 12.25 7.48 13.96
CA THR A 60 11.76 8.87 13.96
C THR A 60 10.25 8.98 14.06
N LEU A 61 9.52 7.88 13.88
CA LEU A 61 8.07 7.87 14.07
C LEU A 61 7.71 8.10 15.54
N ASP A 62 6.53 8.71 15.72
CA ASP A 62 5.87 8.84 17.00
C ASP A 62 5.73 7.48 17.70
N ILE A 63 5.87 7.47 19.03
CA ILE A 63 5.91 6.24 19.81
C ILE A 63 4.61 5.45 19.71
N ASP A 64 3.46 6.11 19.80
CA ASP A 64 2.15 5.46 19.77
C ASP A 64 1.91 4.84 18.39
N LEU A 65 2.37 5.54 17.34
CA LEU A 65 2.29 5.06 15.98
C LEU A 65 3.18 3.83 15.74
N ARG A 66 4.40 3.81 16.30
CA ARG A 66 5.27 2.62 16.24
C ARG A 66 4.63 1.43 16.92
N GLU A 67 4.03 1.62 18.08
CA GLU A 67 3.37 0.54 18.82
C GLU A 67 2.17 -0.04 18.06
N ARG A 68 1.36 0.82 17.44
CA ARG A 68 0.27 0.40 16.56
C ARG A 68 0.76 -0.41 15.37
N ILE A 69 1.80 0.07 14.69
CA ILE A 69 2.40 -0.62 13.53
C ILE A 69 2.91 -2.00 13.95
N VAL A 70 3.65 -2.10 15.07
CA VAL A 70 4.19 -3.37 15.56
C VAL A 70 3.06 -4.33 15.96
N SER A 71 2.05 -3.85 16.65
CA SER A 71 0.89 -4.66 17.05
C SER A 71 0.17 -5.22 15.82
N ARG A 72 -0.06 -4.39 14.79
CA ARG A 72 -0.64 -4.83 13.53
C ARG A 72 0.26 -5.82 12.79
N ALA A 73 1.57 -5.56 12.70
CA ALA A 73 2.51 -6.45 12.05
C ALA A 73 2.51 -7.85 12.69
N ARG A 74 2.40 -7.93 14.03
CA ARG A 74 2.28 -9.21 14.74
C ARG A 74 1.00 -9.96 14.37
N LEU A 75 -0.14 -9.27 14.33
CA LEU A 75 -1.41 -9.86 13.91
C LEU A 75 -1.35 -10.36 12.46
N GLU A 76 -0.74 -9.59 11.55
CA GLU A 76 -0.57 -9.99 10.15
C GLU A 76 0.37 -11.18 9.99
N ALA A 77 1.46 -11.24 10.77
CA ALA A 77 2.37 -12.37 10.77
C ALA A 77 1.65 -13.66 11.22
N GLN A 78 0.84 -13.58 12.28
CA GLN A 78 0.03 -14.71 12.76
C GLN A 78 -0.98 -15.16 11.70
N GLN A 79 -1.74 -14.22 11.13
CA GLN A 79 -2.71 -14.53 10.08
C GLN A 79 -2.06 -15.18 8.84
N THR A 80 -0.84 -14.75 8.48
CA THR A 80 -0.11 -15.32 7.34
C THR A 80 0.30 -16.77 7.66
N ARG A 81 0.80 -17.03 8.87
CA ARG A 81 1.17 -18.40 9.31
C ARG A 81 -0.03 -19.33 9.36
N ASP A 82 -1.16 -18.86 9.88
CA ASP A 82 -2.40 -19.65 9.95
C ASP A 82 -2.95 -20.00 8.56
N GLN A 83 -2.85 -19.07 7.61
CA GLN A 83 -3.24 -19.31 6.21
C GLN A 83 -2.34 -20.35 5.54
N VAL A 84 -1.02 -20.28 5.74
CA VAL A 84 -0.09 -21.27 5.20
C VAL A 84 -0.37 -22.66 5.80
N ARG A 85 -0.62 -22.75 7.11
CA ARG A 85 -0.98 -24.01 7.77
C ARG A 85 -2.28 -24.60 7.22
N LYS A 86 -3.31 -23.77 7.00
CA LYS A 86 -4.60 -24.20 6.44
C LYS A 86 -4.52 -24.56 4.95
N ALA A 87 -3.65 -23.90 4.18
CA ALA A 87 -3.43 -24.21 2.76
C ALA A 87 -2.60 -25.49 2.56
N GLY A 88 -1.61 -25.74 3.44
CA GLY A 88 -0.82 -26.98 3.44
C GLY A 88 -1.61 -28.23 3.84
N ALA A 89 -2.80 -28.07 4.43
CA ALA A 89 -3.71 -29.16 4.78
C ALA A 89 -4.65 -29.61 3.63
N LYS A 90 -4.49 -29.06 2.41
CA LYS A 90 -5.30 -29.42 1.22
C LYS A 90 -4.47 -30.06 0.08
N GLY A 91 -3.66 -31.08 0.41
CA GLY A 91 -3.06 -32.03 -0.55
C GLY A 91 -3.50 -33.48 -0.21
N PRO A 92 -3.59 -34.41 -1.19
CA PRO A 92 -4.55 -35.53 -1.14
C PRO A 92 -4.06 -36.82 -0.44
N GLU A 93 -5.06 -37.60 -0.02
CA GLU A 93 -5.09 -39.02 0.41
C GLU A 93 -4.66 -39.44 1.83
N ALA A 94 -5.70 -39.51 2.69
CA ALA A 94 -6.21 -40.70 3.38
C ALA A 94 -5.26 -41.63 4.19
N ALA A 95 -5.61 -41.71 5.49
CA ALA A 95 -5.74 -42.90 6.36
C ALA A 95 -4.87 -42.84 7.62
N GLY A 96 -5.51 -42.72 8.80
CA GLY A 96 -4.83 -43.04 10.06
C GLY A 96 -5.28 -42.35 11.35
N GLN A 97 -6.59 -42.41 11.64
CA GLN A 97 -7.22 -42.36 12.99
C GLN A 97 -7.16 -41.11 13.90
N PRO A 98 -8.22 -40.91 14.72
CA PRO A 98 -8.51 -39.68 15.45
C PRO A 98 -8.05 -39.75 16.91
N ALA A 99 -7.56 -38.63 17.44
CA ALA A 99 -7.43 -38.41 18.87
C ALA A 99 -8.02 -37.04 19.21
N GLU A 100 -9.28 -37.12 19.63
CA GLU A 100 -10.00 -36.30 20.61
C GLU A 100 -9.17 -35.26 21.37
N GLU A 101 -9.38 -33.96 21.12
CA GLU A 101 -9.27 -32.91 22.15
C GLU A 101 -10.34 -31.82 21.90
N GLU A 102 -11.46 -32.00 22.60
CA GLU A 102 -12.26 -30.97 23.29
C GLU A 102 -12.76 -29.74 22.50
N VAL A 103 -13.86 -29.93 21.78
CA VAL A 103 -14.74 -28.83 21.37
C VAL A 103 -15.59 -28.45 22.58
N VAL A 104 -15.18 -27.39 23.29
CA VAL A 104 -16.03 -26.74 24.30
C VAL A 104 -17.25 -26.14 23.58
N THR A 105 -18.40 -26.76 23.83
CA THR A 105 -19.74 -26.32 23.44
C THR A 105 -20.07 -25.00 24.15
N LEU A 106 -20.26 -23.93 23.37
CA LEU A 106 -21.07 -22.79 23.79
C LEU A 106 -22.40 -22.89 23.06
N GLU A 107 -23.40 -23.44 23.76
CA GLU A 107 -24.79 -23.46 23.35
C GLU A 107 -25.29 -22.02 23.19
N ILE A 108 -25.63 -21.62 21.97
CA ILE A 108 -26.42 -20.42 21.72
C ILE A 108 -27.89 -20.86 21.74
N PRO A 109 -28.72 -20.41 22.70
CA PRO A 109 -30.13 -20.78 22.72
C PRO A 109 -30.84 -20.33 21.45
N ALA A 110 -31.54 -21.28 20.82
CA ALA A 110 -32.33 -21.10 19.61
C ALA A 110 -33.46 -20.10 19.87
N LEU A 111 -33.42 -18.95 19.20
CA LEU A 111 -34.57 -18.07 19.02
C LEU A 111 -35.32 -18.51 17.76
N ASP A 112 -36.57 -18.89 17.97
CA ASP A 112 -37.59 -19.18 16.96
C ASP A 112 -37.62 -18.13 15.85
N ILE A 113 -37.35 -18.55 14.60
CA ILE A 113 -37.61 -17.75 13.40
C ILE A 113 -38.70 -18.48 12.59
N PRO A 114 -39.93 -17.95 12.49
CA PRO A 114 -40.99 -18.57 11.71
C PRO A 114 -40.72 -18.43 10.20
N ALA A 115 -40.94 -19.53 9.48
CA ALA A 115 -40.84 -19.64 8.02
C ALA A 115 -41.97 -18.88 7.30
N ILE A 116 -41.63 -18.09 6.27
CA ILE A 116 -42.60 -17.41 5.37
C ILE A 116 -42.10 -17.50 3.91
N PRO A 117 -43.01 -17.66 2.91
CA PRO A 117 -42.78 -18.49 1.72
C PRO A 117 -42.37 -17.73 0.45
N ALA A 118 -41.95 -18.51 -0.55
CA ALA A 118 -41.60 -18.09 -1.90
C ALA A 118 -42.73 -17.38 -2.68
N ARG A 119 -42.42 -16.27 -3.37
CA ARG A 119 -43.12 -15.77 -4.57
C ARG A 119 -42.17 -14.94 -5.47
N ARG A 120 -42.10 -15.30 -6.76
CA ARG A 120 -41.68 -14.45 -7.92
C ARG A 120 -42.89 -13.61 -8.39
N PRO A 121 -42.78 -12.77 -9.44
CA PRO A 121 -41.81 -11.74 -9.81
C PRO A 121 -42.50 -10.36 -10.01
N ALA A 122 -41.77 -9.24 -9.90
CA ALA A 122 -42.24 -7.93 -10.38
C ALA A 122 -41.06 -6.96 -10.64
N GLU A 123 -40.81 -6.66 -11.92
CA GLU A 123 -40.36 -5.32 -12.36
C GLU A 123 -41.56 -4.35 -12.32
N PRO A 124 -41.44 -3.02 -12.57
CA PRO A 124 -40.26 -2.17 -12.79
C PRO A 124 -40.25 -0.90 -11.88
N LYS A 125 -39.08 -0.29 -11.64
CA LYS A 125 -39.01 1.16 -11.36
C LYS A 125 -37.61 1.71 -11.60
N ASP A 126 -37.60 2.83 -12.31
CA ASP A 126 -36.45 3.57 -12.83
C ASP A 126 -35.23 3.62 -11.91
N ARG A 127 -34.15 3.03 -12.41
CA ARG A 127 -32.83 3.00 -11.77
C ARG A 127 -32.12 4.33 -12.04
N ALA A 128 -32.51 5.37 -11.33
CA ALA A 128 -31.71 6.57 -11.20
C ALA A 128 -30.41 6.24 -10.43
N GLY A 129 -29.29 6.06 -11.13
CA GLY A 129 -28.02 5.79 -10.45
C GLY A 129 -26.79 5.48 -11.31
N THR A 130 -26.88 5.45 -12.64
CA THR A 130 -25.78 5.00 -13.52
C THR A 130 -25.11 6.10 -14.36
N ASN A 131 -25.24 7.38 -14.01
CA ASN A 131 -24.63 8.47 -14.79
C ASN A 131 -23.29 8.99 -14.25
N PHE A 132 -22.87 8.62 -13.03
CA PHE A 132 -21.62 9.17 -12.47
C PHE A 132 -20.36 8.41 -12.92
N LEU A 133 -20.41 7.07 -12.95
CA LEU A 133 -19.28 6.25 -13.43
C LEU A 133 -19.17 6.25 -14.97
N ALA A 134 -20.27 6.45 -15.69
CA ALA A 134 -20.26 6.64 -17.15
C ALA A 134 -19.60 7.97 -17.55
N ALA A 135 -19.80 9.04 -16.77
CA ALA A 135 -19.14 10.34 -16.99
C ALA A 135 -17.63 10.29 -16.72
N LEU A 136 -17.18 9.46 -15.76
CA LEU A 136 -15.76 9.30 -15.44
C LEU A 136 -15.00 8.44 -16.46
N ASN A 137 -15.66 7.48 -17.11
CA ASN A 137 -15.06 6.70 -18.21
C ASN A 137 -15.13 7.42 -19.58
N GLY A 138 -15.95 8.45 -19.72
CA GLY A 138 -16.18 9.18 -20.98
C GLY A 138 -15.44 10.52 -21.15
N LEU A 139 -14.70 11.01 -20.14
CA LEU A 139 -14.03 12.31 -20.20
C LEU A 139 -12.51 12.19 -20.25
N ARG A 140 -12.00 11.86 -21.44
CA ARG A 140 -10.69 12.36 -21.88
C ARG A 140 -10.89 13.27 -23.11
N PRO A 141 -11.12 14.59 -22.94
CA PRO A 141 -10.71 15.52 -23.97
C PRO A 141 -9.19 15.60 -23.96
N ALA A 142 -8.57 15.00 -24.98
CA ALA A 142 -7.17 15.23 -25.31
C ALA A 142 -7.01 16.69 -25.78
N ALA A 143 -6.75 17.63 -24.87
CA ALA A 143 -6.46 19.02 -25.25
C ALA A 143 -5.62 19.77 -24.19
N THR A 144 -4.43 19.28 -23.84
CA THR A 144 -3.37 20.15 -23.26
C THR A 144 -1.97 19.82 -23.79
N SER A 145 -1.86 19.41 -25.06
CA SER A 145 -0.55 19.26 -25.73
C SER A 145 0.16 20.60 -26.01
N GLY A 146 -0.52 21.75 -25.82
CA GLY A 146 0.06 23.08 -26.02
C GLY A 146 0.70 23.72 -24.79
N SER A 147 0.34 23.29 -23.57
CA SER A 147 0.75 23.98 -22.33
C SER A 147 2.22 23.75 -21.97
N ARG A 148 2.74 22.53 -22.20
CA ARG A 148 4.15 22.21 -21.91
C ARG A 148 5.14 22.87 -22.88
N SER A 149 4.79 22.99 -24.16
CA SER A 149 5.65 23.67 -25.14
C SER A 149 5.74 25.15 -24.85
N ALA A 150 4.60 25.82 -24.61
CA ALA A 150 4.56 27.23 -24.26
C ALA A 150 5.30 27.54 -22.95
N ALA A 151 5.19 26.67 -21.94
CA ALA A 151 5.95 26.82 -20.70
C ALA A 151 7.47 26.64 -20.91
N ARG A 152 7.87 25.69 -21.75
CA ARG A 152 9.28 25.44 -22.10
C ARG A 152 9.90 26.61 -22.88
N ASP A 153 9.15 27.20 -23.80
CA ASP A 153 9.62 28.33 -24.60
C ASP A 153 9.78 29.60 -23.75
N ARG A 154 8.86 29.85 -22.81
CA ARG A 154 8.99 30.94 -21.83
C ARG A 154 10.22 30.78 -20.94
N LEU A 155 10.51 29.55 -20.50
CA LEU A 155 11.66 29.27 -19.65
C LEU A 155 12.99 29.46 -20.42
N ARG A 156 13.05 29.05 -21.70
CA ARG A 156 14.21 29.32 -22.57
C ARG A 156 14.43 30.83 -22.77
N ALA A 157 13.37 31.58 -23.09
CA ALA A 157 13.46 33.03 -23.27
C ALA A 157 13.94 33.75 -22.00
N ALA A 158 13.50 33.30 -20.81
CA ALA A 158 13.95 33.86 -19.53
C ALA A 158 15.45 33.58 -19.26
N VAL A 159 15.93 32.36 -19.56
CA VAL A 159 17.34 31.99 -19.39
C VAL A 159 18.24 32.77 -20.34
N ASP A 160 17.82 32.96 -21.59
CA ASP A 160 18.58 33.77 -22.57
C ASP A 160 18.65 35.24 -22.17
N SER A 161 17.57 35.76 -21.57
CA SER A 161 17.54 37.11 -21.01
C SER A 161 18.56 37.26 -19.87
N GLN A 162 18.65 36.29 -18.96
CA GLN A 162 19.64 36.30 -17.87
C GLN A 162 21.08 36.18 -18.37
N ARG A 163 21.35 35.35 -19.39
CA ARG A 163 22.68 35.26 -20.00
C ARG A 163 23.14 36.57 -20.62
N ARG A 164 22.24 37.30 -21.30
CA ARG A 164 22.55 38.61 -21.89
C ARG A 164 22.80 39.70 -20.84
N VAL A 165 22.10 39.65 -19.71
CA VAL A 165 22.35 40.57 -18.59
C VAL A 165 23.72 40.32 -17.96
N GLY A 166 24.12 39.06 -17.78
CA GLY A 166 25.44 38.71 -17.24
C GLY A 166 26.63 39.02 -18.17
N GLN A 167 26.40 39.12 -19.48
CA GLN A 167 27.44 39.47 -20.46
C GLN A 167 27.63 40.98 -20.67
N ARG A 168 26.73 41.83 -20.18
CA ARG A 168 26.85 43.30 -20.28
C ARG A 168 27.65 43.92 -19.12
N SER A 169 28.10 43.12 -18.17
CA SER A 169 28.79 43.58 -16.96
C SER A 169 30.32 43.47 -17.01
N GLU A 170 30.93 43.33 -18.19
CA GLU A 170 32.38 43.58 -18.35
C GLU A 170 32.59 45.05 -18.77
N PRO A 171 32.93 45.97 -17.85
CA PRO A 171 33.43 47.27 -18.24
C PRO A 171 34.83 47.07 -18.84
N THR A 172 35.00 47.48 -20.09
CA THR A 172 36.31 47.62 -20.73
C THR A 172 37.11 48.66 -19.93
N PRO A 173 38.24 48.31 -19.30
CA PRO A 173 39.11 49.31 -18.70
C PRO A 173 40.00 49.90 -19.81
N GLU A 174 39.89 51.22 -20.02
CA GLU A 174 40.95 52.02 -20.64
C GLU A 174 42.06 52.32 -19.63
#